data_AF-A0A1U9KNT3-F1
#
_entry.id   AF-A0A1U9KNT3-F1
#
_cell.length_a   1.000
_cell.length_b   1.000
_cell.length_c   1.000
_cell.angle_alpha   90.00
_cell.angle_beta   90.00
_cell.angle_gamma   90.00
#
_symmetry.space_group_name_H-M   'P 1'
#
loop_
_entity.id
_entity.type
_entity.pdbx_description
1 polymer ?
#
loop_
_entity_poly.entity_id
_entity_poly.type
_entity_poly.pdbx_seq_one_letter_code
_entity_poly.pdbx_strand_id
1 'polypeptide(L)'
;MKVIDLGQEALQAQGLVMKRQATRIARRVAYFLIAAVFGLFALVSVHGVLWAFALDVLHFNALGSACSVLGLDLLFVIIFGLLGTRRVADPVEFEAKVRRDRKFIEFKQAVAISTLTGILFGPIGRFTGRKAAGGLRNIFMRR
;
A
#
# COMPACT_ATOMS: atom_id res chain seq x y z
N MET A 1 -6.33 31.63 20.77
CA MET A 1 -6.99 30.83 19.71
C MET A 1 -7.60 29.62 20.38
N LYS A 2 -8.87 29.28 20.09
CA LYS A 2 -9.51 28.13 20.75
C LYS A 2 -8.91 26.85 20.16
N VAL A 3 -8.75 25.82 20.98
CA VAL A 3 -8.16 24.52 20.58
C VAL A 3 -8.85 23.90 19.35
N ILE A 4 -10.15 24.21 19.19
CA ILE A 4 -10.98 23.77 18.05
C ILE A 4 -10.53 24.43 16.73
N ASP A 5 -10.19 25.72 16.76
CA ASP A 5 -9.75 26.47 15.57
C ASP A 5 -8.40 25.92 15.05
N LEU A 6 -7.48 25.60 15.97
CA LEU A 6 -6.18 25.00 15.66
C LEU A 6 -6.32 23.61 15.02
N GLY A 7 -7.25 22.80 15.53
CA GLY A 7 -7.54 21.48 14.97
C GLY A 7 -8.14 21.56 13.56
N GLN A 8 -9.03 22.53 13.32
CA GLN A 8 -9.64 22.76 12.02
C GLN A 8 -8.62 23.23 10.98
N GLU A 9 -7.73 24.17 11.33
CA GLU A 9 -6.64 24.62 10.45
C GLU A 9 -5.66 23.49 10.13
N ALA A 10 -5.28 22.68 11.12
CA ALA A 10 -4.41 21.53 10.91
C ALA A 10 -5.01 20.48 9.96
N LEU A 11 -6.30 20.18 10.11
CA LEU A 11 -7.01 19.26 9.22
C LEU A 11 -7.14 19.81 7.79
N GLN A 12 -7.42 21.11 7.64
CA GLN A 12 -7.46 21.76 6.33
C GLN A 12 -6.10 21.72 5.62
N ALA A 13 -5.02 22.00 6.35
CA ALA A 13 -3.67 21.92 5.83
C ALA A 13 -3.31 20.48 5.38
N GLN A 14 -3.64 19.48 6.19
CA GLN A 14 -3.45 18.07 5.81
C GLN A 14 -4.25 17.67 4.57
N GLY A 15 -5.52 18.09 4.48
CA GLY A 15 -6.36 17.84 3.31
C GLY A 15 -5.75 18.44 2.03
N LEU A 16 -5.17 19.64 2.13
CA LEU A 16 -4.53 20.32 1.00
C LEU A 16 -3.25 19.61 0.55
N VAL A 17 -2.42 19.15 1.50
CA VAL A 17 -1.24 18.33 1.21
C VAL A 17 -1.63 17.02 0.52
N MET A 18 -2.63 16.32 1.07
CA MET A 18 -3.11 15.05 0.53
C MET A 18 -3.69 15.20 -0.88
N LYS A 19 -4.47 16.27 -1.14
CA LYS A 19 -4.98 16.60 -2.48
C LYS A 19 -3.82 16.84 -3.47
N ARG A 20 -2.81 17.62 -3.08
CA ARG A 20 -1.64 17.86 -3.95
C ARG A 20 -0.86 16.59 -4.23
N GLN A 21 -0.67 15.71 -3.24
CA GLN A 21 -0.04 14.41 -3.46
C GLN A 21 -0.87 13.51 -4.40
N ALA A 22 -2.18 13.44 -4.19
CA ALA A 22 -3.09 12.68 -5.05
C ALA A 22 -3.01 13.14 -6.51
N THR A 23 -3.01 14.45 -6.77
CA THR A 23 -2.88 14.97 -8.15
C THR A 23 -1.52 14.68 -8.79
N ARG A 24 -0.44 14.59 -7.99
CA ARG A 24 0.89 14.23 -8.50
C ARG A 24 0.93 12.75 -8.89
N ILE A 25 0.38 11.89 -8.04
CA ILE A 25 0.28 10.45 -8.32
C ILE A 25 -0.62 10.22 -9.54
N ALA A 26 -1.79 10.86 -9.59
CA ALA A 26 -2.72 10.73 -10.72
C ALA A 26 -2.06 11.11 -12.05
N ARG A 27 -1.34 12.23 -12.11
CA ARG A 27 -0.60 12.64 -13.32
C ARG A 27 0.49 11.63 -13.69
N ARG A 28 1.26 11.15 -12.70
CA ARG A 28 2.31 10.15 -12.92
C ARG A 28 1.73 8.84 -13.47
N VAL A 29 0.61 8.39 -12.93
CA VAL A 29 -0.12 7.20 -13.41
C VAL A 29 -0.60 7.42 -14.84
N ALA A 30 -1.20 8.57 -15.15
CA ALA A 30 -1.65 8.88 -16.50
C ALA A 30 -0.49 8.86 -17.52
N TYR A 31 0.65 9.47 -17.19
CA TYR A 31 1.83 9.42 -18.06
C TYR A 31 2.39 8.00 -18.21
N PHE A 32 2.43 7.20 -17.15
CA PHE A 32 2.87 5.80 -17.25
C PHE A 32 1.93 4.95 -18.09
N LEU A 33 0.61 5.17 -18.03
CA LEU A 33 -0.34 4.48 -18.89
C LEU A 33 -0.10 4.81 -20.36
N ILE A 34 0.06 6.10 -20.69
CA ILE A 34 0.39 6.52 -22.06
C ILE A 34 1.72 5.90 -22.50
N ALA A 35 2.76 5.96 -21.67
CA ALA A 35 4.05 5.38 -21.97
C ALA A 35 3.98 3.85 -22.17
N ALA A 36 3.14 3.14 -21.41
CA ALA A 36 2.95 1.71 -21.57
C ALA A 36 2.29 1.36 -22.91
N VAL A 37 1.26 2.12 -23.32
CA VAL A 37 0.58 1.92 -24.61
C VAL A 37 1.52 2.18 -25.77
N PHE A 38 2.20 3.33 -25.79
CA PHE A 38 3.18 3.65 -26.84
C PHE A 38 4.39 2.72 -26.81
N GLY A 39 4.83 2.30 -25.62
CA GLY A 39 5.90 1.32 -25.46
C GLY A 39 5.53 -0.04 -26.06
N LEU A 40 4.29 -0.49 -25.92
CA LEU A 40 3.80 -1.72 -26.53
C LEU A 40 3.83 -1.62 -28.07
N PHE A 41 3.30 -0.53 -28.63
CA PHE A 41 3.37 -0.32 -30.08
C PHE A 41 4.82 -0.25 -30.58
N ALA A 42 5.70 0.46 -29.87
CA ALA A 42 7.11 0.53 -30.21
C ALA A 42 7.77 -0.86 -30.17
N LEU A 43 7.45 -1.70 -29.18
CA LEU A 43 7.99 -3.06 -29.08
C LEU A 43 7.57 -3.93 -30.28
N VAL A 44 6.30 -3.85 -30.69
CA VAL A 44 5.80 -4.56 -31.88
C VAL A 44 6.48 -4.05 -33.16
N SER A 45 6.64 -2.74 -33.30
CA SER A 45 7.33 -2.16 -34.45
C SER A 45 8.81 -2.54 -34.50
N VAL A 46 9.51 -2.53 -33.35
CA VAL A 46 10.91 -2.97 -33.24
C VAL A 46 11.06 -4.43 -33.67
N HIS A 47 10.11 -5.28 -33.32
CA HIS A 47 10.06 -6.66 -33.77
C HIS A 47 10.06 -6.78 -35.30
N GLY A 48 9.18 -6.02 -35.96
CA GLY A 48 9.12 -5.97 -37.43
C GLY A 48 10.40 -5.43 -38.04
N VAL A 49 11.00 -4.40 -37.43
CA VAL A 49 12.29 -3.84 -37.88
C VAL A 49 13.43 -4.84 -37.71
N LEU A 50 13.49 -5.59 -36.60
CA LEU A 50 14.51 -6.62 -36.39
C LEU A 50 14.38 -7.77 -37.40
N TRP A 51 13.16 -8.18 -37.70
CA TRP A 51 12.89 -9.18 -38.73
C TRP A 51 13.34 -8.70 -40.12
N ALA A 52 12.96 -7.48 -40.51
CA ALA A 52 13.39 -6.87 -41.77
C ALA A 52 14.92 -6.68 -41.82
N PHE A 53 15.54 -6.27 -40.72
CA PHE A 53 17.00 -6.14 -40.63
C PHE A 53 17.70 -7.49 -40.83
N ALA A 54 17.22 -8.55 -40.20
CA ALA A 54 17.79 -9.88 -40.36
C ALA A 54 17.59 -10.44 -41.78
N LEU A 55 16.46 -10.11 -42.44
CA LEU A 55 16.23 -10.46 -43.84
C LEU A 55 17.15 -9.68 -44.80
N ASP A 56 17.10 -8.35 -44.72
CA ASP A 56 17.66 -7.47 -45.76
C ASP A 56 19.14 -7.17 -45.54
N VAL A 57 19.60 -7.09 -44.29
CA VAL A 57 20.98 -6.72 -43.94
C VAL A 57 21.84 -7.94 -43.60
N LEU A 58 21.30 -8.89 -42.84
CA LEU A 58 22.03 -10.12 -42.50
C LEU A 58 21.86 -11.23 -43.55
N HIS A 59 21.04 -10.98 -44.58
CA HIS A 59 20.74 -11.91 -45.68
C HIS A 59 20.24 -13.28 -45.19
N PHE A 60 19.54 -13.32 -44.06
CA PHE A 60 18.91 -14.56 -43.60
C PHE A 60 17.71 -14.88 -44.48
N ASN A 61 17.40 -16.17 -44.61
CA ASN A 61 16.11 -16.57 -45.16
C ASN A 61 14.97 -16.26 -44.18
N ALA A 62 13.72 -16.31 -44.65
CA ALA A 62 12.55 -15.97 -43.84
C ALA A 62 12.46 -16.75 -42.52
N LEU A 63 12.83 -18.04 -42.54
CA LEU A 63 12.83 -18.89 -41.36
C LEU A 63 13.93 -18.48 -40.37
N GLY A 64 15.15 -18.25 -40.86
CA GLY A 64 16.30 -17.84 -40.05
C GLY A 64 16.11 -16.47 -39.40
N SER A 65 15.47 -15.54 -40.11
CA SER A 65 15.09 -14.24 -39.55
C SER A 65 14.00 -14.36 -38.48
N ALA A 66 12.97 -15.18 -38.71
CA ALA A 66 11.96 -15.43 -37.67
C ALA A 66 12.55 -16.11 -36.43
N CYS A 67 13.44 -17.09 -36.61
CA CYS A 67 14.12 -17.78 -35.52
C CYS A 67 15.07 -16.86 -34.74
N SER A 68 15.74 -15.90 -35.39
CA SER A 68 16.65 -14.98 -34.70
C SER A 68 15.90 -13.99 -33.80
N VAL A 69 14.79 -13.43 -34.29
CA VAL A 69 13.92 -12.55 -33.50
C VAL A 69 13.32 -13.31 -32.32
N LEU A 70 12.74 -14.49 -32.56
CA LEU A 70 12.18 -15.35 -31.51
C LEU A 70 13.24 -15.77 -30.47
N GLY A 71 14.47 -16.05 -30.90
CA GLY A 71 15.58 -16.35 -30.00
C GLY A 71 15.94 -15.17 -29.09
N LEU A 72 15.95 -13.95 -29.63
CA LEU A 72 16.16 -12.73 -28.87
C LEU A 72 15.03 -12.49 -27.86
N ASP A 73 13.77 -12.77 -28.23
CA ASP A 73 12.65 -12.63 -27.31
C ASP A 73 12.71 -13.61 -26.17
N LEU A 74 12.99 -14.88 -26.47
CA LEU A 74 13.15 -15.91 -25.45
C LEU A 74 14.28 -15.54 -24.47
N LEU A 75 15.38 -14.97 -24.96
CA LEU A 75 16.45 -14.47 -24.10
C LEU A 75 15.93 -13.39 -23.14
N PHE A 76 15.18 -12.40 -23.63
CA PHE A 76 14.59 -11.36 -22.78
C PHE A 76 13.54 -11.91 -21.82
N VAL A 77 12.70 -12.84 -22.24
CA VAL A 77 11.71 -13.53 -21.39
C VAL A 77 12.42 -14.26 -20.25
N ILE A 78 13.51 -14.97 -20.52
CA ILE A 78 14.28 -15.67 -19.50
C ILE A 78 14.92 -14.67 -18.54
N ILE A 79 15.61 -13.63 -19.05
CA ILE A 79 16.28 -12.63 -18.20
C ILE A 79 15.28 -11.90 -17.30
N PHE A 80 14.20 -11.35 -17.87
CA PHE A 80 13.20 -10.61 -17.11
C PHE A 80 12.34 -11.52 -16.24
N GLY A 81 12.08 -12.76 -16.66
CA GLY A 81 11.43 -13.77 -15.81
C GLY A 81 12.26 -14.11 -14.58
N LEU A 82 13.56 -14.31 -14.74
CA LEU A 82 14.49 -14.54 -13.63
C LEU A 82 14.64 -13.31 -12.74
N LEU A 83 14.68 -12.09 -13.30
CA LEU A 83 14.72 -10.86 -12.51
C LEU A 83 13.40 -10.62 -11.76
N GLY A 84 12.26 -10.90 -12.39
CA GLY A 84 10.93 -10.71 -11.79
C GLY A 84 10.63 -11.69 -10.66
N THR A 85 11.22 -12.89 -10.69
CA THR A 85 11.10 -13.86 -9.58
C THR A 85 11.96 -13.51 -8.37
N ARG A 86 12.89 -12.55 -8.48
CA ARG A 86 13.69 -12.08 -7.34
C ARG A 86 12.80 -11.31 -6.37
N ARG A 87 12.37 -11.99 -5.31
CA ARG A 87 11.76 -11.36 -4.13
C ARG A 87 12.85 -10.73 -3.26
N VAL A 88 13.41 -9.61 -3.69
CA VAL A 88 14.18 -8.76 -2.79
C VAL A 88 13.15 -8.04 -1.92
N ALA A 89 13.10 -8.40 -0.64
CA ALA A 89 12.25 -7.69 0.32
C ALA A 89 12.72 -6.24 0.38
N ASP A 90 11.89 -5.31 -0.08
CA ASP A 90 12.20 -3.89 0.01
C ASP A 90 12.27 -3.54 1.51
N PRO A 91 13.41 -3.02 2.01
CA PRO A 91 13.53 -2.62 3.41
C PRO A 91 12.44 -1.61 3.79
N VAL A 92 11.96 -0.80 2.84
CA VAL A 92 10.85 0.14 3.04
C VAL A 92 9.52 -0.59 3.25
N GLU A 93 9.25 -1.66 2.50
CA GLU A 93 8.02 -2.45 2.64
C GLU A 93 8.00 -3.17 3.99
N PHE A 94 9.14 -3.71 4.42
CA PHE A 94 9.29 -4.34 5.73
C PHE A 94 9.10 -3.32 6.86
N GLU A 95 9.78 -2.18 6.79
CA GLU A 95 9.67 -1.14 7.81
C GLU A 95 8.25 -0.54 7.87
N ALA A 96 7.58 -0.38 6.72
CA ALA A 96 6.20 0.06 6.65
C ALA A 96 5.24 -0.95 7.30
N LYS A 97 5.42 -2.26 7.05
CA LYS A 97 4.63 -3.32 7.71
C LYS A 97 4.85 -3.31 9.22
N VAL A 98 6.10 -3.27 9.68
CA VAL A 98 6.41 -3.23 11.12
C VAL A 98 5.85 -1.98 11.79
N ARG A 99 5.97 -0.81 11.15
CA ARG A 99 5.44 0.46 11.68
C ARG A 99 3.91 0.43 11.76
N ARG A 100 3.23 -0.07 10.73
CA ARG A 100 1.77 -0.26 10.73
C ARG A 100 1.34 -1.15 11.87
N ASP A 101 1.97 -2.31 12.02
CA ASP A 101 1.58 -3.32 13.01
C ASP A 101 1.80 -2.79 14.44
N ARG A 102 2.91 -2.08 14.70
CA ARG A 102 3.14 -1.38 15.97
C ARG A 102 2.07 -0.32 16.26
N LYS A 103 1.75 0.54 15.29
CA LYS A 103 0.74 1.58 15.46
C LYS A 103 -0.67 1.01 15.69
N PHE A 104 -0.98 -0.12 15.07
CA PHE A 104 -2.24 -0.81 15.29
C PHE A 104 -2.36 -1.41 16.70
N ILE A 105 -1.26 -1.93 17.23
CA ILE A 105 -1.18 -2.40 18.62
C ILE A 105 -1.33 -1.22 19.60
N GLU A 106 -0.60 -0.12 19.39
CA GLU A 106 -0.71 1.09 20.21
C GLU A 106 -2.15 1.64 20.20
N PHE A 107 -2.81 1.67 19.03
CA PHE A 107 -4.20 2.11 18.91
C PHE A 107 -5.15 1.21 19.71
N LYS A 108 -5.03 -0.12 19.59
CA LYS A 108 -5.82 -1.06 20.39
C LYS A 108 -5.61 -0.86 21.89
N GLN A 109 -4.38 -0.62 22.33
CA GLN A 109 -4.08 -0.33 23.73
C GLN A 109 -4.68 1.00 24.19
N ALA A 110 -4.58 2.06 23.39
CA ALA A 110 -5.19 3.36 23.71
C ALA A 110 -6.72 3.26 23.82
N VAL A 111 -7.35 2.52 22.90
CA VAL A 111 -8.80 2.25 22.95
C VAL A 111 -9.15 1.48 24.23
N ALA A 112 -8.40 0.42 24.56
CA ALA A 112 -8.63 -0.41 25.75
C ALA A 112 -8.46 0.39 27.05
N ILE A 113 -7.43 1.23 27.15
CA ILE A 113 -7.23 2.11 28.30
C ILE A 113 -8.37 3.12 28.38
N SER A 114 -8.77 3.76 27.26
CA SER A 114 -9.89 4.72 27.28
C SER A 114 -11.21 4.09 27.71
N THR A 115 -11.47 2.85 27.31
CA THR A 115 -12.67 2.10 27.72
C THR A 115 -12.59 1.68 29.18
N LEU A 116 -11.44 1.21 29.66
CA LEU A 116 -11.23 0.90 31.08
C LEU A 116 -11.33 2.14 31.97
N THR A 117 -10.77 3.27 31.55
CA THR A 117 -10.90 4.56 32.25
C THR A 117 -12.35 5.05 32.21
N GLY A 118 -13.04 4.90 31.08
CA GLY A 118 -14.48 5.20 30.97
C GLY A 118 -15.36 4.30 31.84
N ILE A 119 -14.98 3.04 32.04
CA ILE A 119 -15.66 2.10 32.94
C ILE A 119 -15.32 2.41 34.40
N LEU A 120 -14.09 2.75 34.75
CA LEU A 120 -13.67 3.02 36.13
C LEU A 120 -14.12 4.40 36.64
N PHE A 121 -14.05 5.42 35.78
CA PHE A 121 -14.29 6.82 36.16
C PHE A 121 -15.56 7.42 35.54
N GLY A 122 -16.19 6.73 34.59
CA GLY A 122 -17.43 7.19 33.96
C GLY A 122 -18.70 6.85 34.74
N PRO A 123 -19.86 7.40 34.33
CA PRO A 123 -21.14 7.23 35.03
C PRO A 123 -21.52 5.77 35.24
N ILE A 124 -21.23 4.90 34.26
CA ILE A 124 -21.58 3.47 34.25
C ILE A 124 -20.83 2.69 35.35
N GLY A 125 -19.56 3.02 35.62
CA GLY A 125 -18.76 2.40 36.69
C GLY A 125 -19.32 2.62 38.07
N ARG A 126 -19.78 3.85 38.33
CA ARG A 126 -20.39 4.23 39.61
C ARG A 126 -21.72 3.50 39.86
N PHE A 127 -22.49 3.22 38.81
CA PHE A 127 -23.74 2.46 38.92
C PHE A 127 -23.50 0.97 39.21
N THR A 128 -22.54 0.34 38.53
CA THR A 128 -22.20 -1.09 38.75
C THR A 128 -21.55 -1.31 40.12
N GLY A 129 -20.65 -0.42 40.55
CA GLY A 129 -20.01 -0.48 41.86
C GLY A 129 -21.01 -0.39 43.03
N ARG A 130 -22.04 0.46 42.94
CA ARG A 130 -23.09 0.56 43.98
C ARG A 130 -23.96 -0.70 44.07
N LYS A 131 -24.26 -1.36 42.94
CA LYS A 131 -25.02 -2.62 42.95
C LYS A 131 -24.20 -3.79 43.53
N ALA A 132 -22.91 -3.89 43.17
CA ALA A 132 -22.03 -4.93 43.71
C ALA A 132 -21.78 -4.76 45.23
N ALA A 133 -21.55 -3.52 45.68
CA ALA A 133 -21.40 -3.22 47.11
C ALA A 133 -22.69 -3.50 47.91
N GLY A 134 -23.87 -3.22 47.33
CA GLY A 134 -25.16 -3.56 47.93
C GLY A 134 -25.38 -5.07 48.06
N GLY A 135 -25.00 -5.85 47.05
CA GLY A 135 -25.07 -7.32 47.09
C GLY A 135 -24.13 -7.94 48.14
N LEU A 136 -22.88 -7.46 48.21
CA LEU A 136 -21.91 -7.92 49.21
C LEU A 136 -22.34 -7.60 50.64
N ARG A 137 -22.89 -6.41 50.88
CA ARG A 137 -23.38 -6.01 52.21
C ARG A 137 -24.55 -6.89 52.68
N ASN A 138 -25.40 -7.33 51.75
CA ASN A 138 -26.56 -8.17 52.06
C ASN A 138 -26.18 -9.63 52.37
N ILE A 139 -25.03 -10.10 51.87
CA ILE A 139 -24.49 -11.42 52.19
C ILE A 139 -23.80 -11.40 53.56
N PHE A 140 -23.07 -10.32 53.89
CA PHE A 140 -22.35 -10.20 55.16
C PHE A 140 -23.23 -9.87 56.37
N MET A 141 -24.36 -9.18 56.19
CA MET A 141 -25.30 -8.87 57.28
C MET A 141 -26.31 -9.99 57.57
N ARG A 142 -26.22 -11.13 56.87
CA ARG A 142 -27.17 -12.26 57.02
C ARG A 142 -26.66 -13.38 57.93
N ARG A 143 -25.67 -13.11 58.78
CA ARG A 143 -25.19 -14.02 59.82
C ARG A 143 -25.47 -13.44 61.20
#